data_AF-A0A8E6B4R1-F1
#
_entry.id   AF-A0A8E6B4R1-F1
#
_cell.length_a   1.000
_cell.length_b   1.000
_cell.length_c   1.000
_cell.angle_alpha   90.00
_cell.angle_beta   90.00
_cell.angle_gamma   90.00
#
_symmetry.space_group_name_H-M   'P 1'
#
loop_
_entity.id
_entity.type
_entity.pdbx_description
1 polymer ?
#
loop_
_entity_poly.entity_id
_entity_poly.type
_entity_poly.pdbx_seq_one_letter_code
_entity_poly.pdbx_strand_id
1 'polypeptide(L)'
;MKWTFLLLIFFTSSWAFSQAPVAETPKKFDVNRLLDADPDKQLAAALQFNAELRLAENKMREAQNELKRVKLAVASKLQAVRQERDKARETIGQADEKLQNAALPAAEKKAAEESRNKAVAIETVKNAELTQILGVAPLMPADAPASPYYVEKRHQSVPVAHPREQLPKDLVAQLDKDFAAKLTFDESFEMPLALGLAELQKKAGTKILIQTKLQSDQGDDALKIHFKIPKSEAPVSLGALFLLIEDQTEIEIYVRDYGLVIVPHDNNLPGTLLPLRDYLKKN
;
A
#
# COMPACT_ATOMS: atom_id res chain seq x y z
N MET A 1 -43.04 -0.12 43.05
CA MET A 1 -43.05 0.15 44.51
C MET A 1 -41.74 -0.38 45.07
N LYS A 2 -41.06 0.40 45.95
CA LYS A 2 -39.71 0.16 46.54
C LYS A 2 -38.55 0.71 45.70
N TRP A 3 -37.59 1.48 46.21
CA TRP A 3 -37.52 2.47 47.31
C TRP A 3 -36.19 3.22 47.08
N THR A 4 -36.25 4.53 47.29
CA THR A 4 -35.17 5.51 47.53
C THR A 4 -33.80 5.00 48.00
N PHE A 5 -32.70 5.54 47.44
CA PHE A 5 -31.60 6.11 48.21
C PHE A 5 -30.83 7.14 47.36
N LEU A 6 -31.15 8.41 47.61
CA LEU A 6 -30.51 9.60 47.05
C LEU A 6 -29.47 10.05 48.07
N LEU A 7 -28.19 9.75 47.83
CA LEU A 7 -27.10 10.06 48.75
C LEU A 7 -26.42 11.36 48.29
N LEU A 8 -26.89 12.45 48.86
CA LEU A 8 -26.49 13.83 48.59
C LEU A 8 -25.32 14.16 49.52
N ILE A 9 -24.08 13.98 49.04
CA ILE A 9 -22.86 14.36 49.78
C ILE A 9 -22.62 15.84 49.54
N PHE A 10 -22.85 16.64 50.58
CA PHE A 10 -22.41 18.03 50.68
C PHE A 10 -20.87 18.06 50.64
N PHE A 11 -20.30 18.49 49.52
CA PHE A 11 -18.89 18.86 49.41
C PHE A 11 -18.70 20.21 50.10
N THR A 12 -18.17 20.21 51.31
CA THR A 12 -17.70 21.42 51.99
C THR A 12 -16.46 21.93 51.28
N SER A 13 -16.60 23.07 50.62
CA SER A 13 -15.52 23.83 50.00
C SER A 13 -14.59 24.41 51.07
N SER A 14 -13.57 23.66 51.46
CA SER A 14 -12.41 24.21 52.16
C SER A 14 -11.65 25.12 51.20
N TRP A 15 -11.91 26.42 51.28
CA TRP A 15 -11.07 27.47 50.69
C TRP A 15 -9.73 27.50 51.43
N ALA A 16 -8.81 26.65 51.00
CA ALA A 16 -7.40 26.77 51.37
C ALA A 16 -6.84 27.99 50.62
N PHE A 17 -6.60 29.07 51.36
CA PHE A 17 -5.90 30.25 50.90
C PHE A 17 -4.46 29.85 50.56
N SER A 18 -4.22 29.50 49.30
CA SER A 18 -2.90 29.14 48.80
C SER A 18 -2.02 30.39 48.85
N GLN A 19 -1.06 30.42 49.76
CA GLN A 19 -0.01 31.44 49.76
C GLN A 19 0.69 31.38 48.40
N ALA A 20 0.75 32.51 47.69
CA ALA A 20 1.50 32.60 46.45
C ALA A 20 2.94 32.14 46.72
N PRO A 21 3.45 31.11 46.01
CA PRO A 21 4.78 30.60 46.27
C PRO A 21 5.78 31.76 46.07
N VAL A 22 6.61 31.98 47.07
CA VAL A 22 7.73 32.93 47.00
C VAL A 22 8.52 32.59 45.76
N ALA A 23 8.51 33.49 44.78
CA ALA A 23 9.23 33.31 43.53
C ALA A 23 10.73 33.31 43.83
N GLU A 24 11.28 32.11 44.03
CA GLU A 24 12.72 31.91 44.07
C GLU A 24 13.29 32.44 42.76
N THR A 25 14.15 33.45 42.87
CA THR A 25 14.88 34.00 41.74
C THR A 25 15.60 32.86 41.02
N PRO A 26 15.41 32.69 39.70
CA PRO A 26 15.94 31.54 38.98
C PRO A 26 17.46 31.49 39.17
N LYS A 27 17.96 30.42 39.80
CA LYS A 27 19.39 30.15 39.91
C LYS A 27 19.98 30.20 38.50
N LYS A 28 20.92 31.12 38.29
CA LYS A 28 21.65 31.22 37.01
C LYS A 28 22.28 29.87 36.72
N PHE A 29 21.82 29.26 35.63
CA PHE A 29 22.28 27.96 35.16
C PHE A 29 23.71 28.11 34.64
N ASP A 30 24.66 27.44 35.29
CA ASP A 30 26.06 27.49 34.91
C ASP A 30 26.34 26.50 33.78
N VAL A 31 26.26 26.98 32.54
CA VAL A 31 26.43 26.21 31.30
C VAL A 31 27.78 25.50 31.26
N ASN A 32 28.81 26.07 31.89
CA ASN A 32 30.16 25.51 31.87
C ASN A 32 30.25 24.18 32.64
N ARG A 33 29.35 23.94 33.60
CA ARG A 33 29.34 22.71 34.39
C ARG A 33 28.75 21.51 33.66
N LEU A 34 28.14 21.74 32.49
CA LEU A 34 27.48 20.71 31.68
C LEU A 34 28.30 20.23 30.51
N LEU A 35 29.29 20.99 30.03
CA LEU A 35 30.11 20.62 28.88
C LEU A 35 30.91 19.32 29.09
N ASP A 36 31.26 19.01 30.35
CA ASP A 36 31.99 17.79 30.72
C ASP A 36 31.09 16.65 31.24
N ALA A 37 29.77 16.86 31.30
CA ALA A 37 28.85 15.86 31.82
C ALA A 37 28.50 14.78 30.77
N ASP A 38 28.20 13.58 31.24
CA ASP A 38 27.60 12.49 30.44
C ASP A 38 26.41 13.00 29.61
N PRO A 39 26.31 12.71 28.30
CA PRO A 39 25.24 13.18 27.42
C PRO A 39 23.82 12.97 28.00
N ASP A 40 23.57 11.90 28.75
CA ASP A 40 22.27 11.68 29.38
C ASP A 40 21.97 12.72 30.48
N LYS A 41 22.99 13.15 31.23
CA LYS A 41 22.87 14.20 32.24
C LYS A 41 22.73 15.58 31.59
N GLN A 42 23.40 15.82 30.46
CA GLN A 42 23.23 17.03 29.67
C GLN A 42 21.80 17.17 29.16
N LEU A 43 21.22 16.08 28.65
CA LEU A 43 19.83 16.03 28.19
C LEU A 43 18.84 16.27 29.34
N ALA A 44 19.03 15.60 30.48
CA ALA A 44 18.17 15.78 31.65
C ALA A 44 18.18 17.22 32.16
N ALA A 45 19.35 17.86 32.19
CA ALA A 45 19.46 19.28 32.56
C ALA A 45 18.81 20.18 31.51
N ALA A 46 19.06 19.96 30.21
CA ALA A 46 18.44 20.73 29.13
C ALA A 46 16.90 20.69 29.19
N LEU A 47 16.33 19.51 29.47
CA LEU A 47 14.89 19.34 29.69
C LEU A 47 14.40 20.10 30.93
N GLN A 48 15.18 20.18 32.01
CA GLN A 48 14.76 20.87 33.23
C GLN A 48 14.60 22.39 33.01
N PHE A 49 15.49 23.01 32.23
CA PHE A 49 15.56 24.47 32.09
C PHE A 49 14.93 25.02 30.80
N ASN A 50 14.68 24.19 29.79
CA ASN A 50 14.06 24.62 28.54
C ASN A 50 12.62 24.09 28.41
N ALA A 51 11.65 25.01 28.44
CA ALA A 51 10.22 24.67 28.31
C ALA A 51 9.87 24.10 26.92
N GLU A 52 10.52 24.57 25.86
CA GLU A 52 10.29 24.11 24.49
C GLU A 52 10.80 22.67 24.30
N LEU A 53 11.98 22.35 24.87
CA LEU A 53 12.50 20.98 24.83
C LEU A 53 11.58 19.98 25.57
N ARG A 54 11.01 20.37 26.70
CA ARG A 54 10.00 19.54 27.39
C ARG A 54 8.74 19.32 26.56
N LEU A 55 8.26 20.39 25.91
CA LEU A 55 7.11 20.28 25.02
C LEU A 55 7.41 19.35 23.84
N ALA A 56 8.59 19.46 23.24
CA ALA A 56 9.04 18.61 22.16
C ALA A 56 9.18 17.13 22.60
N GLU A 57 9.79 16.87 23.76
CA GLU A 57 9.90 15.51 24.31
C GLU A 57 8.53 14.89 24.59
N ASN A 58 7.61 15.65 25.19
CA ASN A 58 6.25 15.21 25.44
C ASN A 58 5.52 14.85 24.14
N LYS A 59 5.60 15.72 23.11
CA LYS A 59 5.04 15.44 21.78
C LYS A 59 5.65 14.21 21.12
N MET A 60 6.97 14.03 21.25
CA MET A 60 7.66 12.84 20.74
C MET A 60 7.17 11.58 21.46
N ARG A 61 7.02 11.63 22.78
CA ARG A 61 6.51 10.51 23.58
C ARG A 61 5.05 10.18 23.24
N GLU A 62 4.22 11.19 23.04
CA GLU A 62 2.84 11.04 22.54
C GLU A 62 2.82 10.38 21.16
N ALA A 63 3.62 10.86 20.20
CA ALA A 63 3.73 10.26 18.88
C ALA A 63 4.23 8.81 18.92
N GLN A 64 5.18 8.48 19.80
CA GLN A 64 5.65 7.11 20.01
C GLN A 64 4.55 6.20 20.59
N ASN A 65 3.75 6.70 21.53
CA ASN A 65 2.65 5.96 22.12
C ASN A 65 1.53 5.72 21.08
N GLU A 66 1.22 6.74 20.29
CA GLU A 66 0.28 6.66 19.16
C GLU A 66 0.76 5.62 18.13
N LEU A 67 2.05 5.64 17.77
CA LEU A 67 2.65 4.64 16.88
C LEU A 67 2.53 3.22 17.44
N LYS A 68 2.85 3.02 18.73
CA LYS A 68 2.70 1.71 19.39
C LYS A 68 1.25 1.23 19.36
N ARG A 69 0.29 2.13 19.62
CA ARG A 69 -1.15 1.84 19.56
C ARG A 69 -1.58 1.40 18.15
N VAL A 70 -1.15 2.12 17.12
CA VAL A 70 -1.44 1.78 15.71
C VAL A 70 -0.82 0.44 15.34
N LYS A 71 0.45 0.20 15.69
CA LYS A 71 1.12 -1.09 15.45
C LYS A 71 0.36 -2.25 16.08
N LEU A 72 -0.07 -2.10 17.33
CA LEU A 72 -0.85 -3.12 18.03
C LEU A 72 -2.20 -3.37 17.35
N ALA A 73 -2.89 -2.32 16.93
CA ALA A 73 -4.17 -2.43 16.20
C ALA A 73 -3.99 -3.16 14.86
N VAL A 74 -2.94 -2.83 14.09
CA VAL A 74 -2.61 -3.51 12.83
C VAL A 74 -2.26 -4.98 13.06
N ALA A 75 -1.45 -5.28 14.08
CA ALA A 75 -1.09 -6.66 14.43
C ALA A 75 -2.32 -7.50 14.83
N SER A 76 -3.21 -6.92 15.66
CA SER A 76 -4.46 -7.55 16.05
C SER A 76 -5.36 -7.82 14.84
N LYS A 77 -5.53 -6.84 13.94
CA LYS A 77 -6.31 -7.02 12.71
C LYS A 77 -5.71 -8.10 11.80
N LEU A 78 -4.39 -8.09 11.62
CA LEU A 78 -3.70 -9.10 10.81
C LEU A 78 -3.91 -10.51 11.37
N GLN A 79 -3.85 -10.67 12.69
CA GLN A 79 -4.08 -11.95 13.35
C GLN A 79 -5.53 -12.44 13.12
N ALA A 80 -6.53 -11.54 13.27
CA ALA A 80 -7.93 -11.88 13.04
C ALA A 80 -8.18 -12.34 11.59
N VAL A 81 -7.67 -11.61 10.60
CA VAL A 81 -7.81 -11.95 9.18
C VAL A 81 -7.16 -13.30 8.86
N ARG A 82 -5.98 -13.59 9.43
CA ARG A 82 -5.32 -14.90 9.28
C ARG A 82 -6.16 -16.04 9.85
N GLN A 83 -6.69 -15.87 11.07
CA GLN A 83 -7.53 -16.90 11.69
C GLN A 83 -8.80 -17.18 10.88
N GLU A 84 -9.46 -16.16 10.34
CA GLU A 84 -10.65 -16.35 9.49
C GLU A 84 -10.32 -17.05 8.17
N ARG A 85 -9.20 -16.68 7.54
CA ARG A 85 -8.72 -17.36 6.33
C ARG A 85 -8.40 -18.83 6.59
N ASP A 86 -7.72 -19.12 7.70
CA ASP A 86 -7.32 -20.50 8.02
C ASP A 86 -8.55 -21.38 8.33
N LYS A 87 -9.58 -20.84 9.00
CA LYS A 87 -10.89 -21.50 9.16
C LYS A 87 -11.59 -21.76 7.83
N ALA A 88 -11.54 -20.80 6.89
CA ALA A 88 -12.11 -20.98 5.57
C ALA A 88 -11.41 -22.13 4.81
N ARG A 89 -10.08 -22.22 4.90
CA ARG A 89 -9.30 -23.32 4.32
C ARG A 89 -9.65 -24.68 4.91
N GLU A 90 -9.81 -24.76 6.23
CA GLU A 90 -10.25 -25.98 6.88
C GLU A 90 -11.63 -26.42 6.38
N THR A 91 -12.56 -25.46 6.23
CA THR A 91 -13.91 -25.72 5.69
C THR A 91 -13.86 -26.21 4.24
N ILE A 92 -12.96 -25.66 3.42
CA ILE A 92 -12.73 -26.14 2.03
C ILE A 92 -12.24 -27.59 2.07
N GLY A 93 -11.22 -27.89 2.89
CA GLY A 93 -10.67 -29.25 3.02
C GLY A 93 -11.73 -30.27 3.45
N GLN A 94 -12.52 -29.97 4.48
CA GLN A 94 -13.62 -30.83 4.93
C GLN A 94 -14.70 -31.03 3.86
N ALA A 95 -15.01 -29.99 3.08
CA ALA A 95 -15.98 -30.09 2.00
C ALA A 95 -15.44 -30.92 0.82
N ASP A 96 -14.16 -30.74 0.46
CA ASP A 96 -13.49 -31.52 -0.58
C ASP A 96 -13.38 -33.01 -0.20
N GLU A 97 -13.03 -33.31 1.05
CA GLU A 97 -13.01 -34.69 1.59
C GLU A 97 -14.38 -35.36 1.50
N LYS A 98 -15.45 -34.62 1.83
CA LYS A 98 -16.82 -35.10 1.61
C LYS A 98 -17.03 -35.37 0.14
N LEU A 99 -16.81 -34.40 -0.76
CA LEU A 99 -17.07 -34.57 -2.19
C LEU A 99 -16.32 -35.74 -2.85
N GLN A 100 -15.17 -36.15 -2.30
CA GLN A 100 -14.42 -37.32 -2.77
C GLN A 100 -15.09 -38.66 -2.41
N ASN A 101 -15.95 -38.71 -1.40
CA ASN A 101 -16.67 -39.93 -1.04
C ASN A 101 -17.79 -40.21 -2.05
N ALA A 102 -17.53 -41.14 -2.98
CA ALA A 102 -18.44 -41.51 -4.07
C ALA A 102 -19.81 -42.07 -3.61
N ALA A 103 -19.97 -42.45 -2.33
CA ALA A 103 -21.21 -42.97 -1.79
C ALA A 103 -22.17 -41.89 -1.24
N LEU A 104 -21.83 -40.61 -1.36
CA LEU A 104 -22.66 -39.52 -0.83
C LEU A 104 -24.00 -39.37 -1.55
N PRO A 105 -25.12 -39.26 -0.80
CA PRO A 105 -26.40 -38.87 -1.38
C PRO A 105 -26.32 -37.53 -2.10
N ALA A 106 -27.10 -37.36 -3.18
CA ALA A 106 -27.09 -36.15 -4.01
C ALA A 106 -27.35 -34.85 -3.22
N ALA A 107 -28.22 -34.90 -2.20
CA ALA A 107 -28.52 -33.77 -1.34
C ALA A 107 -27.30 -33.34 -0.50
N GLU A 108 -26.56 -34.30 0.06
CA GLU A 108 -25.36 -34.03 0.84
C GLU A 108 -24.20 -33.54 -0.04
N LYS A 109 -24.10 -34.09 -1.27
CA LYS A 109 -23.14 -33.60 -2.27
C LYS A 109 -23.38 -32.12 -2.60
N LYS A 110 -24.63 -31.74 -2.88
CA LYS A 110 -25.00 -30.35 -3.15
C LYS A 110 -24.68 -29.43 -1.95
N ALA A 111 -24.99 -29.88 -0.73
CA ALA A 111 -24.67 -29.13 0.48
C ALA A 111 -23.16 -28.94 0.67
N ALA A 112 -22.35 -29.96 0.37
CA ALA A 112 -20.90 -29.87 0.41
C ALA A 112 -20.34 -28.91 -0.67
N GLU A 113 -20.88 -28.92 -1.89
CA GLU A 113 -20.52 -27.96 -2.96
C GLU A 113 -20.85 -26.52 -2.55
N GLU A 114 -22.04 -26.27 -2.00
CA GLU A 114 -22.44 -24.94 -1.51
C GLU A 114 -21.54 -24.47 -0.36
N SER A 115 -21.21 -25.36 0.58
CA SER A 115 -20.30 -25.06 1.68
C SER A 115 -18.89 -24.71 1.18
N ARG A 116 -18.37 -25.50 0.23
CA ARG A 116 -17.08 -25.24 -0.42
C ARG A 116 -17.05 -23.89 -1.11
N ASN A 117 -18.05 -23.59 -1.94
CA ASN A 117 -18.09 -22.34 -2.70
C ASN A 117 -18.17 -21.11 -1.78
N LYS A 118 -18.93 -21.18 -0.69
CA LYS A 118 -18.97 -20.13 0.34
C LYS A 118 -17.61 -19.94 1.00
N ALA A 119 -16.93 -21.03 1.37
CA ALA A 119 -15.63 -20.96 2.01
C ALA A 119 -14.53 -20.40 1.07
N VAL A 120 -14.55 -20.76 -0.21
CA VAL A 120 -13.65 -20.19 -1.23
C VAL A 120 -13.87 -18.68 -1.40
N ALA A 121 -15.13 -18.22 -1.42
CA ALA A 121 -15.42 -16.79 -1.47
C ALA A 121 -14.85 -16.05 -0.24
N ILE A 122 -15.01 -16.62 0.96
CA ILE A 122 -14.43 -16.07 2.20
C ILE A 122 -12.90 -16.03 2.12
N GLU A 123 -12.25 -17.12 1.71
CA GLU A 123 -10.79 -17.16 1.57
C GLU A 123 -10.29 -16.08 0.60
N THR A 124 -10.98 -15.91 -0.53
CA THR A 124 -10.61 -14.91 -1.55
C THR A 124 -10.69 -13.50 -0.99
N VAL A 125 -11.78 -13.16 -0.30
CA VAL A 125 -11.95 -11.85 0.37
C VAL A 125 -10.87 -11.64 1.43
N LYS A 126 -10.58 -12.65 2.25
CA LYS A 126 -9.56 -12.54 3.32
C LYS A 126 -8.14 -12.45 2.78
N ASN A 127 -7.84 -13.09 1.65
CA ASN A 127 -6.56 -12.93 0.96
C ASN A 127 -6.39 -11.51 0.39
N ALA A 128 -7.45 -10.92 -0.17
CA ALA A 128 -7.43 -9.53 -0.63
C ALA A 128 -7.22 -8.57 0.57
N GLU A 129 -7.94 -8.77 1.67
CA GLU A 129 -7.81 -7.96 2.88
C GLU A 129 -6.39 -8.07 3.48
N LEU A 130 -5.82 -9.29 3.52
CA LEU A 130 -4.45 -9.52 3.99
C LEU A 130 -3.43 -8.80 3.09
N THR A 131 -3.63 -8.82 1.78
CA THR A 131 -2.79 -8.08 0.83
C THR A 131 -2.87 -6.58 1.06
N GLN A 132 -4.06 -6.04 1.33
CA GLN A 132 -4.24 -4.63 1.65
C GLN A 132 -3.53 -4.25 2.96
N ILE A 133 -3.68 -5.05 4.02
CA ILE A 133 -3.01 -4.80 5.31
C ILE A 133 -1.48 -4.83 5.16
N LEU A 134 -0.95 -5.78 4.38
CA LEU A 134 0.49 -5.89 4.14
C LEU A 134 1.03 -4.81 3.19
N GLY A 135 0.25 -4.40 2.19
CA GLY A 135 0.62 -3.33 1.27
C GLY A 135 0.57 -1.93 1.91
N VAL A 136 -0.27 -1.76 2.94
CA VAL A 136 -0.34 -0.52 3.73
C VAL A 136 0.68 -0.51 4.87
N ALA A 137 1.25 -1.67 5.27
CA ALA A 137 2.29 -1.71 6.28
C ALA A 137 3.57 -1.05 5.73
N PRO A 138 4.00 0.12 6.23
CA PRO A 138 5.33 0.60 5.90
C PRO A 138 6.31 -0.49 6.31
N LEU A 139 7.20 -0.89 5.38
CA LEU A 139 8.33 -1.78 5.61
C LEU A 139 9.29 -1.13 6.62
N MET A 140 8.86 -0.99 7.86
CA MET A 140 9.65 -0.51 8.97
C MET A 140 10.10 -1.76 9.73
N PRO A 141 11.40 -2.11 9.69
CA PRO A 141 11.92 -3.15 10.56
C PRO A 141 11.54 -2.84 12.00
N ALA A 142 11.17 -3.87 12.77
CA ALA A 142 10.70 -3.74 14.14
C ALA A 142 11.73 -3.04 15.06
N ASP A 143 13.01 -3.03 14.67
CA ASP A 143 14.14 -2.56 15.48
C ASP A 143 14.94 -1.41 14.84
N ALA A 144 14.40 -0.69 13.84
CA ALA A 144 15.11 0.45 13.28
C ALA A 144 15.16 1.59 14.32
N PRO A 145 16.35 2.00 14.82
CA PRO A 145 16.45 3.18 15.67
C PRO A 145 15.93 4.38 14.88
N ALA A 146 15.21 5.28 15.56
CA ALA A 146 14.76 6.54 15.00
C ALA A 146 15.99 7.37 14.57
N SER A 147 16.44 7.18 13.34
CA SER A 147 17.55 7.95 12.77
C SER A 147 17.06 9.39 12.54
N PRO A 148 17.76 10.41 13.08
CA PRO A 148 17.46 11.81 12.78
C PRO A 148 17.89 12.21 11.36
N TYR A 149 18.47 11.30 10.59
CA TYR A 149 18.80 11.52 9.19
C TYR A 149 17.76 10.84 8.31
N TYR A 150 16.79 11.62 7.84
CA TYR A 150 16.22 11.40 6.51
C TYR A 150 17.33 11.65 5.49
N VAL A 151 18.20 10.65 5.30
CA VAL A 151 18.83 10.50 3.99
C VAL A 151 17.73 9.94 3.12
N GLU A 152 17.33 10.75 2.16
CA GLU A 152 16.59 10.39 0.96
C GLU A 152 17.34 9.24 0.25
N LYS A 153 17.25 8.03 0.81
CA LYS A 153 17.67 6.82 0.13
C LYS A 153 16.61 6.59 -0.93
N ARG A 154 16.84 7.20 -2.11
CA ARG A 154 16.44 6.59 -3.37
C ARG A 154 16.91 5.15 -3.27
N HIS A 155 15.97 4.24 -3.02
CA HIS A 155 16.21 2.83 -3.18
C HIS A 155 16.60 2.65 -4.64
N GLN A 156 17.90 2.62 -4.93
CA GLN A 156 18.41 1.85 -6.04
C GLN A 156 18.15 0.40 -5.66
N SER A 157 16.89 -0.04 -5.77
CA SER A 157 16.60 -1.43 -6.03
C SER A 157 17.38 -1.75 -7.29
N VAL A 158 18.46 -2.51 -7.16
CA VAL A 158 19.02 -3.20 -8.33
C VAL A 158 17.86 -4.07 -8.82
N PRO A 159 17.24 -3.75 -9.97
CA PRO A 159 16.12 -4.54 -10.42
C PRO A 159 16.72 -5.87 -10.81
N VAL A 160 16.40 -6.94 -10.08
CA VAL A 160 16.55 -8.29 -10.62
C VAL A 160 15.41 -8.45 -11.62
N ALA A 161 15.53 -7.74 -12.74
CA ALA A 161 14.57 -7.83 -13.82
C ALA A 161 14.47 -9.30 -14.20
N HIS A 162 13.26 -9.85 -14.21
CA HIS A 162 13.08 -11.19 -14.75
C HIS A 162 13.57 -11.19 -16.19
N PRO A 163 14.58 -12.04 -16.53
CA PRO A 163 15.06 -12.14 -17.89
C PRO A 163 13.87 -12.42 -18.81
N ARG A 164 13.79 -11.76 -19.97
CA ARG A 164 12.81 -12.06 -21.04
C ARG A 164 12.73 -13.57 -21.33
N GLU A 165 13.84 -14.27 -21.13
CA GLU A 165 14.02 -15.71 -21.24
C GLU A 165 13.12 -16.54 -20.29
N GLN A 166 12.57 -15.93 -19.24
CA GLN A 166 11.62 -16.56 -18.31
C GLN A 166 10.15 -16.40 -18.72
N LEU A 167 9.85 -15.58 -19.73
CA LEU A 167 8.48 -15.41 -20.23
C LEU A 167 8.09 -16.62 -21.11
N PRO A 168 6.78 -16.98 -21.14
CA PRO A 168 6.29 -17.99 -22.06
C PRO A 168 6.63 -17.63 -23.52
N LYS A 169 7.17 -18.59 -24.30
CA LYS A 169 7.67 -18.33 -25.67
C LYS A 169 6.57 -17.88 -26.62
N ASP A 170 5.38 -18.45 -26.46
CA ASP A 170 4.15 -18.09 -27.18
C ASP A 170 3.75 -16.65 -26.90
N LEU A 171 3.82 -16.23 -25.63
CA LEU A 171 3.56 -14.84 -25.25
C LEU A 171 4.61 -13.89 -25.83
N VAL A 172 5.89 -14.23 -25.75
CA VAL A 172 6.97 -13.40 -26.31
C VAL A 172 6.77 -13.22 -27.82
N ALA A 173 6.49 -14.30 -28.55
CA ALA A 173 6.23 -14.23 -29.99
C ALA A 173 4.99 -13.38 -30.32
N GLN A 174 3.94 -13.49 -29.50
CA GLN A 174 2.74 -12.65 -29.64
C GLN A 174 3.06 -11.17 -29.38
N LEU A 175 3.73 -10.85 -28.28
CA LEU A 175 4.11 -9.48 -27.93
C LEU A 175 5.04 -8.85 -28.97
N ASP A 176 6.00 -9.61 -29.51
CA ASP A 176 6.89 -9.13 -30.57
C ASP A 176 6.09 -8.79 -31.84
N LYS A 177 5.13 -9.65 -32.21
CA LYS A 177 4.23 -9.40 -33.34
C LYS A 177 3.35 -8.18 -33.10
N ASP A 178 2.76 -8.08 -31.91
CA ASP A 178 1.83 -7.01 -31.55
C ASP A 178 2.56 -5.67 -31.44
N PHE A 179 3.78 -5.64 -30.87
CA PHE A 179 4.59 -4.42 -30.79
C PHE A 179 5.15 -3.98 -32.14
N ALA A 180 5.40 -4.92 -33.05
CA ALA A 180 5.77 -4.60 -34.43
C ALA A 180 4.57 -4.13 -35.27
N ALA A 181 3.33 -4.29 -34.78
CA ALA A 181 2.14 -3.83 -35.48
C ALA A 181 2.20 -2.31 -35.69
N LYS A 182 2.02 -1.92 -36.95
CA LYS A 182 2.07 -0.54 -37.40
C LYS A 182 0.68 0.07 -37.34
N LEU A 183 0.52 1.12 -36.55
CA LEU A 183 -0.72 1.87 -36.40
C LEU A 183 -0.61 3.20 -37.14
N THR A 184 -1.66 3.52 -37.91
CA THR A 184 -1.85 4.83 -38.51
C THR A 184 -2.99 5.55 -37.79
N PHE A 185 -2.81 6.85 -37.58
CA PHE A 185 -3.78 7.71 -36.92
C PHE A 185 -4.12 8.86 -37.85
N ASP A 186 -5.34 8.86 -38.37
CA ASP A 186 -5.77 9.84 -39.39
C ASP A 186 -5.98 11.24 -38.79
N GLU A 187 -6.27 11.28 -37.48
CA GLU A 187 -6.56 12.49 -36.72
C GLU A 187 -5.93 12.43 -35.33
N SER A 188 -5.53 13.59 -34.80
CA SER A 188 -5.16 13.71 -33.39
C SER A 188 -6.42 13.69 -32.55
N PHE A 189 -6.51 12.78 -31.60
CA PHE A 189 -7.60 12.74 -30.64
C PHE A 189 -7.05 12.86 -29.23
N GLU A 190 -7.85 13.50 -28.37
CA GLU A 190 -7.65 13.52 -26.93
C GLU A 190 -8.74 12.65 -26.31
N MET A 191 -8.35 11.60 -25.59
CA MET A 191 -9.30 10.74 -24.90
C MET A 191 -8.74 10.30 -23.54
N PRO A 192 -9.62 9.91 -22.60
CA PRO A 192 -9.20 9.30 -21.34
C PRO A 192 -8.30 8.08 -21.58
N LEU A 193 -7.20 7.99 -20.83
CA LEU A 193 -6.22 6.90 -20.94
C LEU A 193 -6.88 5.51 -20.94
N ALA A 194 -7.87 5.28 -20.08
CA ALA A 194 -8.58 3.99 -20.02
C ALA A 194 -9.28 3.63 -21.35
N LEU A 195 -9.91 4.61 -22.02
CA LEU A 195 -10.55 4.39 -23.32
C LEU A 195 -9.49 4.17 -24.42
N GLY A 196 -8.39 4.92 -24.37
CA GLY A 196 -7.26 4.74 -25.26
C GLY A 196 -6.64 3.35 -25.17
N LEU A 197 -6.36 2.89 -23.96
CA LEU A 197 -5.82 1.56 -23.71
C LEU A 197 -6.79 0.46 -24.16
N ALA A 198 -8.10 0.64 -23.97
CA ALA A 198 -9.11 -0.30 -24.46
C ALA A 198 -9.16 -0.36 -26.00
N GLU A 199 -9.00 0.78 -26.68
CA GLU A 199 -8.92 0.82 -28.14
C GLU A 199 -7.64 0.16 -28.65
N LEU A 200 -6.50 0.43 -28.01
CA LEU A 200 -5.22 -0.23 -28.31
C LEU A 200 -5.31 -1.74 -28.08
N GLN A 201 -5.96 -2.19 -27.02
CA GLN A 201 -6.17 -3.62 -26.76
C GLN A 201 -6.95 -4.28 -27.89
N LYS A 202 -8.00 -3.64 -28.40
CA LYS A 202 -8.79 -4.15 -29.54
C LYS A 202 -7.96 -4.26 -30.82
N LYS A 203 -7.05 -3.31 -31.06
CA LYS A 203 -6.18 -3.29 -32.26
C LYS A 203 -4.99 -4.25 -32.14
N ALA A 204 -4.41 -4.38 -30.95
CA ALA A 204 -3.22 -5.16 -30.70
C ALA A 204 -3.49 -6.66 -30.54
N GLY A 205 -4.67 -7.07 -30.07
CA GLY A 205 -4.95 -8.48 -29.75
C GLY A 205 -4.22 -8.99 -28.50
N THR A 206 -3.31 -8.21 -27.92
CA THR A 206 -2.64 -8.49 -26.65
C THR A 206 -3.59 -8.31 -25.47
N LYS A 207 -3.49 -9.16 -24.45
CA LYS A 207 -4.17 -8.93 -23.18
C LYS A 207 -3.47 -7.82 -22.40
N ILE A 208 -4.14 -6.69 -22.21
CA ILE A 208 -3.67 -5.59 -21.37
C ILE A 208 -4.40 -5.70 -20.02
N LEU A 209 -3.64 -5.82 -18.93
CA LEU A 209 -4.18 -5.76 -17.57
C LEU A 209 -3.94 -4.37 -17.00
N ILE A 210 -5.03 -3.64 -16.79
CA ILE A 210 -5.03 -2.32 -16.18
C ILE A 210 -5.29 -2.50 -14.68
N GLN A 211 -4.37 -2.05 -13.82
CA GLN A 211 -4.64 -2.06 -12.38
C GLN A 211 -5.72 -1.04 -12.02
N THR A 212 -6.59 -1.43 -11.09
CA THR A 212 -7.80 -0.70 -10.66
C THR A 212 -7.56 0.72 -10.16
N LYS A 213 -6.35 1.09 -9.72
CA LYS A 213 -6.04 2.49 -9.36
C LYS A 213 -6.07 3.46 -10.55
N LEU A 214 -5.89 2.96 -11.79
CA LEU A 214 -6.08 3.75 -13.02
C LEU A 214 -7.53 3.78 -13.48
N GLN A 215 -8.34 2.84 -13.00
CA GLN A 215 -9.80 2.82 -13.14
C GLN A 215 -10.42 3.64 -12.01
N SER A 216 -10.07 4.93 -11.92
CA SER A 216 -10.80 5.80 -11.01
C SER A 216 -12.26 5.84 -11.46
N ASP A 217 -13.12 5.49 -10.51
CA ASP A 217 -14.56 5.44 -10.56
C ASP A 217 -15.20 6.71 -11.16
N GLN A 218 -16.47 6.58 -11.53
CA GLN A 218 -17.37 7.58 -12.12
C GLN A 218 -17.49 8.90 -11.32
N GLY A 219 -16.41 9.67 -11.25
CA GLY A 219 -16.32 10.98 -10.63
C GLY A 219 -15.30 11.84 -11.39
N ASP A 220 -15.40 13.16 -11.22
CA ASP A 220 -14.62 14.15 -11.98
C ASP A 220 -13.09 14.04 -11.83
N ASP A 221 -12.62 13.22 -10.88
CA ASP A 221 -11.22 12.91 -10.55
C ASP A 221 -10.67 11.64 -11.24
N ALA A 222 -11.38 11.09 -12.23
CA ALA A 222 -10.75 10.12 -13.12
C ALA A 222 -9.44 10.71 -13.66
N LEU A 223 -8.35 9.93 -13.68
CA LEU A 223 -7.08 10.30 -14.31
C LEU A 223 -7.35 10.64 -15.79
N LYS A 224 -7.72 11.90 -16.03
CA LYS A 224 -7.95 12.52 -17.33
C LYS A 224 -6.58 12.82 -17.92
N ILE A 225 -5.81 11.76 -18.15
CA ILE A 225 -4.60 11.89 -18.94
C ILE A 225 -5.07 11.95 -20.39
N HIS A 226 -5.16 13.17 -20.89
CA HIS A 226 -5.37 13.45 -22.30
C HIS A 226 -4.05 13.17 -23.01
N PHE A 227 -3.92 11.98 -23.58
CA PHE A 227 -2.76 11.68 -24.42
C PHE A 227 -3.05 12.21 -25.83
N LYS A 228 -2.15 13.04 -26.35
CA LYS A 228 -2.26 13.62 -27.69
C LYS A 228 -1.39 12.81 -28.63
N ILE A 229 -2.01 11.95 -29.45
CA ILE A 229 -1.31 11.29 -30.53
C ILE A 229 -1.17 12.30 -31.68
N PRO A 230 0.05 12.73 -32.05
CA PRO A 230 0.22 13.58 -33.20
C PRO A 230 -0.20 12.80 -34.45
N LYS A 231 -0.91 13.48 -35.37
CA LYS A 231 -1.16 12.93 -36.70
C LYS A 231 0.20 12.55 -37.30
N SER A 232 0.35 11.27 -37.61
CA SER A 232 1.58 10.74 -38.20
C SER A 232 1.25 10.13 -39.54
N GLU A 233 1.81 10.68 -40.60
CA GLU A 233 1.75 10.10 -41.95
C GLU A 233 2.53 8.78 -42.02
N ALA A 234 3.53 8.63 -41.14
CA ALA A 234 4.28 7.39 -40.99
C ALA A 234 3.62 6.46 -39.96
N PRO A 235 3.45 5.17 -40.26
CA PRO A 235 2.91 4.23 -39.28
C PRO A 235 3.83 4.11 -38.06
N VAL A 236 3.26 4.18 -36.86
CA VAL A 236 3.99 4.07 -35.58
C VAL A 236 3.82 2.66 -35.04
N SER A 237 4.92 2.02 -34.61
CA SER A 237 4.86 0.72 -33.95
C SER A 237 4.15 0.83 -32.60
N LEU A 238 3.31 -0.13 -32.26
CA LEU A 238 2.61 -0.16 -30.96
C LEU A 238 3.58 -0.08 -29.77
N GLY A 239 4.76 -0.72 -29.85
CA GLY A 239 5.78 -0.62 -28.80
C GLY A 239 6.26 0.81 -28.57
N ALA A 240 6.55 1.55 -29.64
CA ALA A 240 6.92 2.97 -29.55
C ALA A 240 5.77 3.84 -29.02
N LEU A 241 4.52 3.50 -29.34
CA LEU A 241 3.37 4.21 -28.81
C LEU A 241 3.25 4.04 -27.29
N PHE A 242 3.47 2.83 -26.77
CA PHE A 242 3.47 2.60 -25.32
C PHE A 242 4.62 3.32 -24.61
N LEU A 243 5.81 3.38 -25.22
CA LEU A 243 6.91 4.20 -24.68
C LEU A 243 6.55 5.69 -24.67
N LEU A 244 5.90 6.18 -25.72
CA LEU A 244 5.43 7.56 -25.76
C LEU A 244 4.40 7.84 -24.65
N ILE A 245 3.49 6.90 -24.38
CA ILE A 245 2.54 7.00 -23.27
C ILE A 245 3.29 7.01 -21.93
N GLU A 246 4.25 6.10 -21.72
CA GLU A 246 5.08 6.07 -20.52
C GLU A 246 5.87 7.38 -20.31
N ASP A 247 6.37 8.00 -21.39
CA ASP A 247 7.11 9.27 -21.30
C ASP A 247 6.22 10.50 -21.07
N GLN A 248 4.97 10.48 -21.56
CA GLN A 248 4.03 11.61 -21.45
C GLN A 248 3.18 11.57 -20.18
N THR A 249 3.21 10.46 -19.44
CA THR A 249 2.29 10.22 -18.33
C THR A 249 3.05 9.68 -17.11
N GLU A 250 2.47 9.82 -15.92
CA GLU A 250 3.06 9.28 -14.69
C GLU A 250 2.71 7.80 -14.48
N ILE A 251 2.80 7.00 -15.55
CA ILE A 251 2.56 5.56 -15.50
C ILE A 251 3.82 4.80 -15.93
N GLU A 252 3.94 3.58 -15.43
CA GLU A 252 4.96 2.63 -15.85
C GLU A 252 4.30 1.41 -16.48
N ILE A 253 4.97 0.83 -17.48
CA ILE A 253 4.46 -0.33 -18.18
C ILE A 253 5.41 -1.51 -17.99
N TYR A 254 4.86 -2.64 -17.59
CA TYR A 254 5.61 -3.85 -17.28
C TYR A 254 5.08 -5.04 -18.07
N VAL A 255 5.99 -5.97 -18.42
CA VAL A 255 5.67 -7.23 -19.09
C VAL A 255 5.63 -8.38 -18.09
N ARG A 256 4.57 -9.18 -18.15
CA ARG A 256 4.32 -10.36 -17.34
C ARG A 256 3.99 -11.57 -18.21
N ASP A 257 4.01 -12.75 -17.61
CA ASP A 257 3.63 -14.04 -18.21
C ASP A 257 2.15 -14.11 -18.66
N TYR A 258 1.35 -13.11 -18.34
CA TYR A 258 -0.06 -13.00 -18.75
C TYR A 258 -0.38 -11.74 -19.56
N GLY A 259 0.62 -10.93 -19.92
CA GLY A 259 0.44 -9.72 -20.75
C GLY A 259 1.10 -8.47 -20.17
N LEU A 260 0.54 -7.30 -20.48
CA LEU A 260 1.04 -6.00 -20.03
C LEU A 260 0.37 -5.57 -18.73
N VAL A 261 1.15 -5.02 -17.81
CA VAL A 261 0.71 -4.46 -16.54
C VAL A 261 1.02 -2.98 -16.53
N ILE A 262 0.00 -2.15 -16.38
CA ILE A 262 0.13 -0.68 -16.36
C ILE A 262 -0.22 -0.18 -14.97
N VAL A 263 0.64 0.67 -14.42
CA VAL A 263 0.61 1.11 -13.01
C VAL A 263 1.03 2.57 -12.89
N PRO A 264 0.58 3.31 -11.86
CA PRO A 264 1.12 4.63 -11.55
C PRO A 264 2.61 4.53 -11.15
N HIS A 265 3.41 5.55 -11.49
CA HIS A 265 4.85 5.61 -11.20
C HIS A 265 5.19 5.45 -9.71
N ASP A 266 4.33 5.97 -8.82
CA ASP A 266 4.56 5.92 -7.36
C ASP A 266 4.21 4.59 -6.69
N ASN A 267 3.73 3.60 -7.45
CA ASN A 267 3.30 2.34 -6.87
C ASN A 267 4.52 1.44 -6.66
N ASN A 268 4.88 1.17 -5.39
CA ASN A 268 5.90 0.19 -5.02
C ASN A 268 5.51 -1.20 -5.52
N LEU A 269 6.00 -1.57 -6.68
CA LEU A 269 5.72 -2.86 -7.27
C LEU A 269 6.77 -3.90 -6.91
N PRO A 270 6.39 -5.19 -6.89
CA PRO A 270 7.35 -6.26 -6.68
C PRO A 270 8.44 -6.19 -7.76
N GLY A 271 9.71 -6.16 -7.33
CA GLY A 271 10.89 -6.02 -8.19
C GLY A 271 11.13 -7.15 -9.19
N THR A 272 10.16 -8.05 -9.34
CA THR A 272 10.14 -9.12 -10.33
C THR A 272 9.59 -8.65 -11.68
N LEU A 273 9.00 -7.46 -11.79
CA LEU A 273 8.44 -6.98 -13.07
C LEU A 273 9.53 -6.69 -14.10
N LEU A 274 9.30 -7.01 -15.38
CA LEU A 274 10.18 -6.63 -16.48
C LEU A 274 9.69 -5.31 -17.08
N PRO A 275 10.42 -4.19 -16.95
CA PRO A 275 10.01 -2.91 -17.55
C PRO A 275 9.87 -3.03 -19.06
N LEU A 276 8.86 -2.39 -19.65
CA LEU A 276 8.63 -2.41 -21.10
C LEU A 276 9.85 -1.90 -21.87
N ARG A 277 10.48 -0.82 -21.38
CA ARG A 277 11.70 -0.26 -21.97
C ARG A 277 12.83 -1.29 -22.04
N ASP A 278 12.97 -2.15 -21.03
CA ASP A 278 14.00 -3.20 -21.01
C ASP A 278 13.61 -4.41 -21.86
N TYR A 279 12.32 -4.72 -21.95
CA TYR A 279 11.82 -5.72 -22.90
C TYR A 279 12.15 -5.34 -24.35
N LEU A 280 11.91 -4.08 -24.74
CA LEU A 280 12.10 -3.58 -26.11
C LEU A 280 13.57 -3.42 -26.52
N LYS A 281 14.50 -3.15 -25.58
CA LYS A 281 15.95 -3.06 -25.88
C LYS A 281 16.58 -4.37 -26.36
N LYS A 282 15.95 -5.51 -26.06
CA LYS A 282 16.47 -6.85 -26.40
C LYS A 282 16.01 -7.34 -27.79
N ASN A 283 15.33 -6.50 -28.58
CA ASN A 283 14.93 -6.78 -29.97
C ASN A 283 15.83 -6.10 -31.00
#